data_AF-A0A9P5H9L0-F1
#
_entry.id   AF-A0A9P5H9L0-F1
#
_cell.length_a   1.000
_cell.length_b   1.000
_cell.length_c   1.000
_cell.angle_alpha   90.00
_cell.angle_beta   90.00
_cell.angle_gamma   90.00
#
_symmetry.space_group_name_H-M   'P 1'
#
loop_
_entity.id
_entity.type
_entity.pdbx_description
1 polymer ?
#
loop_
_entity_poly.entity_id
_entity_poly.type
_entity_poly.pdbx_seq_one_letter_code
_entity_poly.pdbx_strand_id
1 'polypeptide(L)'
;MLGFRALYHSLRLKVYTVTLSQILATICAFLTTIAAVLLTTKIIPELTTMQIQQESWFGSQQLSASYQDEYSTTREDIGSLLLARRMSNFTYPRHTYADLVFPTLGINYTNWNANISAQVRTPAAKLLPSCVKLSDGDFNVTIKNNTSGGFTATIYQNFTCPSGSSASLDDTLYINATVEKYGLSYVAGLAQSPGNTLDIGPTCHLVLDNDALLNTPWRVQTYVWGKFLNSTMDFDYLSVWRCNYSWAEVTTDVGLVWTNKVIQIDHQNPPTQDNSTIKPWSPPFGFPELGGSQGILPVNEVFPDTEVEDPLVSHLSTQFSVIVEPFGPIQIEDFGKPGQDDEILDELHSNLGFRMGFRLNRFAAHYGRQRKLAAEYGIEGPGT
;
A
#
# COMPACT_ATOMS: atom_id res chain seq x y z
N MET A 1 -0.01 -53.60 19.92
CA MET A 1 0.07 -54.99 19.41
C MET A 1 -0.44 -56.04 20.43
N LEU A 2 -1.60 -55.80 21.05
CA LEU A 2 -2.24 -56.76 21.97
C LEU A 2 -3.19 -57.74 21.22
N GLY A 3 -3.79 -57.31 20.11
CA GLY A 3 -4.76 -58.11 19.33
C GLY A 3 -4.18 -59.39 18.73
N PHE A 4 -3.00 -59.35 18.12
CA PHE A 4 -2.35 -60.55 17.55
C PHE A 4 -1.96 -61.58 18.62
N ARG A 5 -1.57 -61.13 19.82
CA ARG A 5 -1.29 -62.04 20.95
C ARG A 5 -2.56 -62.69 21.48
N ALA A 6 -3.67 -61.95 21.56
CA ALA A 6 -4.98 -62.48 21.96
C ALA A 6 -5.56 -63.44 20.91
N LEU A 7 -5.37 -63.17 19.62
CA LEU A 7 -5.75 -64.06 18.51
C LEU A 7 -4.98 -65.39 18.61
N TYR A 8 -3.65 -65.33 18.77
CA TYR A 8 -2.81 -66.51 18.90
C TYR A 8 -3.17 -67.37 20.14
N HIS A 9 -3.42 -66.72 21.28
CA HIS A 9 -3.84 -67.43 22.49
C HIS A 9 -5.23 -68.06 22.40
N SER A 10 -6.20 -67.38 21.77
CA SER A 10 -7.56 -67.91 21.62
C SER A 10 -7.65 -69.05 20.59
N LEU A 11 -6.81 -69.03 19.55
CA LEU A 11 -6.63 -70.14 18.61
C LEU A 11 -6.08 -71.38 19.32
N ARG A 12 -5.07 -71.18 20.19
CA ARG A 12 -4.47 -72.25 20.99
C ARG A 12 -5.46 -72.85 22.00
N LEU A 13 -6.36 -72.05 22.56
CA LEU A 13 -7.38 -72.47 23.52
C LEU A 13 -8.69 -72.95 22.88
N LYS A 14 -8.77 -73.03 21.54
CA LYS A 14 -9.97 -73.45 20.76
C LYS A 14 -11.25 -72.66 21.10
N VAL A 15 -11.12 -71.40 21.50
CA VAL A 15 -12.28 -70.53 21.73
C VAL A 15 -12.67 -69.89 20.40
N TYR A 16 -13.47 -70.63 19.62
CA TYR A 16 -13.82 -70.28 18.24
C TYR A 16 -14.57 -68.95 18.09
N THR A 17 -15.34 -68.55 19.09
CA THR A 17 -16.07 -67.26 19.08
C THR A 17 -15.16 -66.05 19.18
N VAL A 18 -14.09 -66.14 19.97
CA VAL A 18 -13.11 -65.05 20.15
C VAL A 18 -12.17 -64.95 18.96
N THR A 19 -11.79 -66.08 18.35
CA THR A 19 -10.99 -66.08 17.12
C THR A 19 -11.78 -65.49 15.94
N LEU A 20 -13.05 -65.87 15.79
CA LEU A 20 -13.93 -65.32 14.75
C LEU A 20 -14.11 -63.81 14.89
N SER A 21 -14.38 -63.30 16.11
CA SER A 21 -14.59 -61.86 16.32
C SER A 21 -13.33 -61.03 16.04
N GLN A 22 -12.15 -61.54 16.38
CA GLN A 22 -10.87 -60.89 16.11
C GLN A 22 -10.52 -60.90 14.60
N ILE A 23 -10.82 -61.99 13.88
CA ILE A 23 -10.66 -62.04 12.42
C ILE A 23 -11.61 -61.05 11.76
N LEU A 24 -12.89 -61.02 12.17
CA LEU A 24 -13.87 -60.07 11.65
C LEU A 24 -13.44 -58.63 11.90
N ALA A 25 -12.94 -58.32 13.09
CA ALA A 25 -12.45 -56.99 13.44
C ALA A 25 -11.25 -56.58 12.57
N THR A 26 -10.34 -57.51 12.28
CA THR A 26 -9.18 -57.26 11.42
C THR A 26 -9.61 -57.01 9.97
N ILE A 27 -10.53 -57.84 9.45
CA ILE A 27 -11.11 -57.66 8.11
C ILE A 27 -11.87 -56.32 8.04
N CYS A 28 -12.63 -55.97 9.08
CA CYS A 28 -13.38 -54.73 9.13
C CYS A 28 -12.46 -53.50 9.15
N ALA A 29 -11.36 -53.54 9.93
CA ALA A 29 -10.33 -52.50 9.95
C ALA A 29 -9.62 -52.35 8.60
N PHE A 30 -9.34 -53.47 7.92
CA PHE A 30 -8.75 -53.48 6.58
C PHE A 30 -9.71 -52.92 5.53
N LEU A 31 -10.98 -53.31 5.57
CA LEU A 31 -12.02 -52.79 4.69
C LEU A 31 -12.29 -51.30 4.92
N THR A 32 -12.25 -50.82 6.15
CA THR A 32 -12.40 -49.38 6.44
C THR A 32 -11.21 -48.56 5.96
N THR A 33 -9.99 -49.08 6.05
CA THR A 33 -8.82 -48.40 5.47
C THR A 33 -8.86 -48.41 3.94
N ILE A 34 -9.25 -49.52 3.31
CA ILE A 34 -9.46 -49.56 1.85
C ILE A 34 -10.59 -48.62 1.44
N ALA A 35 -11.71 -48.60 2.15
CA ALA A 35 -12.81 -47.69 1.86
C ALA A 35 -12.37 -46.23 2.04
N ALA A 36 -11.59 -45.91 3.07
CA ALA A 36 -11.05 -44.56 3.26
C ALA A 36 -10.14 -44.13 2.11
N VAL A 37 -9.32 -45.04 1.55
CA VAL A 37 -8.43 -44.77 0.42
C VAL A 37 -9.18 -44.71 -0.92
N LEU A 38 -10.16 -45.59 -1.14
CA LEU A 38 -10.96 -45.60 -2.37
C LEU A 38 -11.99 -44.47 -2.42
N LEU A 39 -12.50 -44.04 -1.26
CA LEU A 39 -13.45 -42.94 -1.12
C LEU A 39 -12.78 -41.59 -0.82
N THR A 40 -11.46 -41.54 -0.63
CA THR A 40 -10.73 -40.29 -0.80
C THR A 40 -10.68 -39.98 -2.28
N THR A 41 -11.78 -39.43 -2.78
CA THR A 41 -11.85 -38.81 -4.09
C THR A 41 -10.85 -37.66 -4.08
N LYS A 42 -9.66 -37.92 -4.61
CA LYS A 42 -8.71 -36.86 -4.94
C LYS A 42 -9.39 -36.06 -6.05
N ILE A 43 -9.98 -34.92 -5.70
CA ILE A 43 -10.49 -33.97 -6.68
C ILE A 43 -9.27 -33.52 -7.47
N ILE A 44 -9.12 -34.03 -8.69
CA ILE A 44 -8.10 -33.56 -9.62
C ILE A 44 -8.73 -32.36 -10.30
N PRO A 45 -8.26 -31.12 -10.03
CA PRO A 45 -8.80 -29.96 -10.71
C PRO A 45 -8.52 -30.10 -12.21
N GLU A 46 -9.56 -29.97 -13.03
CA GLU A 46 -9.42 -29.93 -14.47
C GLU A 46 -8.87 -28.56 -14.87
N LEU A 47 -7.64 -28.54 -15.38
CA LEU A 47 -7.00 -27.32 -15.85
C LEU A 47 -7.53 -26.98 -17.24
N THR A 48 -8.27 -25.88 -17.35
CA THR A 48 -8.78 -25.37 -18.62
C THR A 48 -8.23 -23.97 -18.88
N THR A 49 -7.74 -23.73 -20.10
CA THR A 49 -7.29 -22.41 -20.52
C THR A 49 -8.50 -21.60 -20.97
N MET A 50 -8.72 -20.43 -20.36
CA MET A 50 -9.80 -19.52 -20.72
C MET A 50 -9.24 -18.22 -21.29
N GLN A 51 -9.97 -17.61 -22.23
CA GLN A 51 -9.65 -16.26 -22.70
C GLN A 51 -10.32 -15.24 -21.79
N ILE A 52 -9.49 -14.44 -21.13
CA ILE A 52 -9.92 -13.30 -20.32
C ILE A 52 -9.63 -12.05 -21.13
N GLN A 53 -10.64 -11.19 -21.27
CA GLN A 53 -10.50 -9.94 -21.99
C GLN A 53 -10.32 -8.81 -20.99
N GLN A 54 -9.31 -7.99 -21.19
CA GLN A 54 -9.18 -6.74 -20.44
C GLN A 54 -10.28 -5.77 -20.88
N GLU A 55 -11.14 -5.36 -19.95
CA GLU A 55 -12.24 -4.43 -20.22
C GLU A 55 -11.81 -2.97 -20.04
N SER A 56 -10.97 -2.69 -19.04
CA SER A 56 -10.42 -1.35 -18.80
C SER A 56 -8.98 -1.41 -18.30
N TRP A 57 -8.28 -0.28 -18.37
CA TRP A 57 -6.93 -0.15 -17.81
C TRP A 57 -6.97 -0.14 -16.29
N PHE A 58 -7.91 0.61 -15.68
CA PHE A 58 -8.26 0.54 -14.26
C PHE A 58 -9.72 1.00 -14.08
N GLY A 59 -10.47 0.36 -13.17
CA GLY A 59 -11.89 0.60 -12.79
C GLY A 59 -12.89 1.16 -13.82
N SER A 60 -14.07 1.56 -13.33
CA SER A 60 -15.21 1.95 -14.20
C SER A 60 -16.20 2.94 -13.57
N GLN A 61 -15.94 3.46 -12.35
CA GLN A 61 -16.88 4.38 -11.70
C GLN A 61 -16.78 5.80 -12.28
N GLN A 62 -17.89 6.30 -12.82
CA GLN A 62 -18.08 7.72 -13.13
C GLN A 62 -18.40 8.46 -11.83
N LEU A 63 -17.62 9.48 -11.50
CA LEU A 63 -17.99 10.44 -10.47
C LEU A 63 -19.22 11.22 -10.93
N SER A 64 -20.18 11.37 -10.04
CA SER A 64 -21.37 12.21 -10.23
C SER A 64 -20.98 13.70 -10.16
N ALA A 65 -21.83 14.57 -10.70
CA ALA A 65 -21.50 16.00 -10.91
C ALA A 65 -21.32 16.82 -9.61
N SER A 66 -21.57 16.29 -8.41
CA SER A 66 -21.25 16.97 -7.14
C SER A 66 -19.82 16.62 -6.68
N TYR A 67 -18.85 17.27 -7.32
CA TYR A 67 -17.41 17.03 -7.14
C TYR A 67 -16.93 17.13 -5.67
N GLN A 68 -17.54 17.99 -4.85
CA GLN A 68 -17.08 18.22 -3.46
C GLN A 68 -17.57 17.15 -2.47
N ASP A 69 -18.83 16.75 -2.51
CA ASP A 69 -19.38 15.74 -1.57
C ASP A 69 -18.82 14.34 -1.85
N GLU A 70 -18.57 14.02 -3.12
CA GLU A 70 -18.00 12.72 -3.52
C GLU A 70 -16.50 12.64 -3.20
N TYR A 71 -15.81 13.78 -3.19
CA TYR A 71 -14.41 13.89 -2.82
C TYR A 71 -14.18 13.62 -1.32
N SER A 72 -14.94 14.27 -0.44
CA SER A 72 -14.87 14.07 1.01
C SER A 72 -15.24 12.64 1.40
N THR A 73 -16.33 12.11 0.85
CA THR A 73 -16.77 10.73 1.09
C THR A 73 -15.70 9.72 0.65
N THR A 74 -15.11 9.90 -0.54
CA THR A 74 -14.04 9.00 -1.00
C THR A 74 -12.77 9.12 -0.14
N ARG A 75 -12.51 10.29 0.44
CA ARG A 75 -11.36 10.50 1.34
C ARG A 75 -11.54 9.73 2.65
N GLU A 76 -12.73 9.80 3.24
CA GLU A 76 -13.09 9.05 4.45
C GLU A 76 -13.10 7.53 4.21
N ASP A 77 -13.65 7.09 3.07
CA ASP A 77 -13.60 5.68 2.65
C ASP A 77 -12.15 5.16 2.59
N ILE A 78 -11.25 5.90 1.93
CA ILE A 78 -9.84 5.49 1.80
C ILE A 78 -9.13 5.51 3.14
N GLY A 79 -9.35 6.57 3.93
CA GLY A 79 -8.73 6.71 5.24
C GLY A 79 -9.13 5.58 6.18
N SER A 80 -10.44 5.25 6.22
CA SER A 80 -10.93 4.12 7.01
C SER A 80 -10.40 2.77 6.52
N LEU A 81 -10.27 2.56 5.21
CA LEU A 81 -9.65 1.35 4.66
C LEU A 81 -8.17 1.21 5.05
N LEU A 82 -7.43 2.32 5.09
CA LEU A 82 -6.02 2.31 5.48
C LEU A 82 -5.85 1.85 6.94
N LEU A 83 -6.68 2.38 7.84
CA LEU A 83 -6.68 1.98 9.26
C LEU A 83 -7.19 0.54 9.44
N ALA A 84 -8.14 0.12 8.61
CA ALA A 84 -8.71 -1.23 8.67
C ALA A 84 -7.81 -2.30 8.04
N ARG A 85 -6.74 -1.94 7.29
CA ARG A 85 -5.87 -2.87 6.55
C ARG A 85 -5.31 -4.01 7.40
N ARG A 86 -5.15 -3.78 8.70
CA ARG A 86 -4.59 -4.73 9.67
C ARG A 86 -5.63 -5.55 10.43
N MET A 87 -6.92 -5.31 10.16
CA MET A 87 -8.00 -6.09 10.75
C MET A 87 -8.07 -7.48 10.09
N SER A 88 -8.36 -8.51 10.89
CA SER A 88 -8.43 -9.91 10.42
C SER A 88 -9.50 -10.17 9.34
N ASN A 89 -10.51 -9.29 9.23
CA ASN A 89 -11.61 -9.40 8.27
C ASN A 89 -11.52 -8.35 7.14
N PHE A 90 -10.36 -7.74 6.94
CA PHE A 90 -10.18 -6.74 5.90
C PHE A 90 -10.21 -7.38 4.51
N THR A 91 -11.00 -6.80 3.61
CA THR A 91 -11.09 -7.22 2.21
C THR A 91 -10.69 -6.04 1.34
N TYR A 92 -9.77 -6.26 0.40
CA TYR A 92 -9.36 -5.18 -0.49
C TYR A 92 -10.50 -4.82 -1.46
N PRO A 93 -10.57 -3.54 -1.86
CA PRO A 93 -11.47 -3.11 -2.91
C PRO A 93 -11.24 -3.87 -4.22
N ARG A 94 -12.28 -3.96 -5.06
CA ARG A 94 -12.23 -4.69 -6.33
C ARG A 94 -11.05 -4.24 -7.18
N HIS A 95 -10.35 -5.17 -7.83
CA HIS A 95 -9.20 -4.87 -8.69
C HIS A 95 -8.00 -4.22 -7.96
N THR A 96 -7.92 -4.33 -6.63
CA THR A 96 -6.75 -3.89 -5.85
C THR A 96 -6.32 -4.97 -4.88
N TYR A 97 -5.03 -5.01 -4.57
CA TYR A 97 -4.48 -5.82 -3.50
C TYR A 97 -3.21 -5.15 -2.98
N ALA A 98 -3.13 -4.84 -1.69
CA ALA A 98 -2.05 -4.05 -1.12
C ALA A 98 -1.79 -2.76 -1.95
N ASP A 99 -0.57 -2.57 -2.45
CA ASP A 99 -0.16 -1.45 -3.30
C ASP A 99 -0.32 -1.71 -4.81
N LEU A 100 -0.97 -2.81 -5.19
CA LEU A 100 -1.21 -3.19 -6.58
C LEU A 100 -2.59 -2.80 -7.06
N VAL A 101 -2.65 -2.28 -8.28
CA VAL A 101 -3.88 -2.05 -9.03
C VAL A 101 -3.91 -2.91 -10.28
N PHE A 102 -4.98 -3.65 -10.44
CA PHE A 102 -5.18 -4.52 -11.58
C PHE A 102 -6.14 -3.89 -12.58
N PRO A 103 -5.99 -4.23 -13.87
CA PRO A 103 -7.01 -3.92 -14.85
C PRO A 103 -8.33 -4.64 -14.53
N THR A 104 -9.44 -4.08 -15.02
CA THR A 104 -10.72 -4.79 -14.97
C THR A 104 -10.68 -5.93 -15.98
N LEU A 105 -10.83 -7.16 -15.47
CA LEU A 105 -10.83 -8.38 -16.26
C LEU A 105 -12.27 -8.83 -16.50
N GLY A 106 -12.68 -8.80 -17.76
CA GLY A 106 -13.93 -9.35 -18.25
C GLY A 106 -13.78 -10.78 -18.67
N ILE A 107 -14.77 -11.60 -18.35
CA ILE A 107 -14.73 -13.02 -18.68
C ILE A 107 -15.97 -13.37 -19.49
N ASN A 108 -15.72 -13.74 -20.74
CA ASN A 108 -16.75 -14.23 -21.66
C ASN A 108 -16.97 -15.73 -21.45
N TYR A 109 -17.31 -16.14 -20.22
CA TYR A 109 -17.60 -17.53 -19.89
C TYR A 109 -18.92 -17.64 -19.13
N THR A 110 -19.93 -18.25 -19.76
CA THR A 110 -21.32 -18.27 -19.28
C THR A 110 -21.57 -19.28 -18.15
N ASN A 111 -20.63 -20.17 -17.85
CA ASN A 111 -20.78 -21.25 -16.87
C ASN A 111 -19.84 -21.12 -15.66
N TRP A 112 -19.44 -19.90 -15.27
CA TRP A 112 -18.67 -19.71 -14.05
C TRP A 112 -19.56 -19.97 -12.82
N ASN A 113 -19.18 -20.93 -11.98
CA ASN A 113 -19.84 -21.25 -10.73
C ASN A 113 -18.89 -21.03 -9.54
N ALA A 114 -19.41 -21.08 -8.32
CA ALA A 114 -18.62 -20.85 -7.09
C ALA A 114 -17.46 -21.84 -6.87
N ASN A 115 -17.37 -22.92 -7.65
CA ASN A 115 -16.35 -23.96 -7.51
C ASN A 115 -15.17 -23.77 -8.49
N ILE A 116 -15.21 -22.74 -9.34
CA ILE A 116 -14.14 -22.44 -10.30
C ILE A 116 -13.28 -21.32 -9.74
N SER A 117 -12.01 -21.64 -9.49
CA SER A 117 -10.94 -20.66 -9.34
C SER A 117 -10.13 -20.59 -10.65
N ALA A 118 -9.61 -19.41 -10.95
CA ALA A 118 -8.73 -19.20 -12.09
C ALA A 118 -7.44 -18.54 -11.62
N GLN A 119 -6.32 -18.87 -12.26
CA GLN A 119 -5.06 -18.16 -12.08
C GLN A 119 -4.77 -17.39 -13.35
N VAL A 120 -4.47 -16.10 -13.19
CA VAL A 120 -4.22 -15.20 -14.31
C VAL A 120 -2.90 -14.49 -14.11
N ARG A 121 -2.09 -14.47 -15.15
CA ARG A 121 -0.88 -13.65 -15.21
C ARG A 121 -1.23 -12.35 -15.92
N THR A 122 -1.23 -11.24 -15.18
CA THR A 122 -1.65 -9.92 -15.68
C THR A 122 -0.67 -8.84 -15.22
N PRO A 123 -0.48 -7.76 -16.01
CA PRO A 123 0.18 -6.57 -15.50
C PRO A 123 -0.63 -5.95 -14.36
N ALA A 124 0.07 -5.41 -13.36
CA ALA A 124 -0.48 -4.60 -12.28
C ALA A 124 0.29 -3.28 -12.22
N ALA A 125 -0.42 -2.17 -11.95
CA ALA A 125 0.22 -0.90 -11.65
C ALA A 125 0.65 -0.88 -10.20
N LYS A 126 1.90 -0.47 -9.97
CA LYS A 126 2.50 -0.32 -8.65
C LYS A 126 3.21 1.01 -8.59
N LEU A 127 3.09 1.70 -7.46
CA LEU A 127 3.88 2.90 -7.23
C LEU A 127 5.25 2.51 -6.68
N LEU A 128 6.31 2.88 -7.38
CA LEU A 128 7.68 2.58 -6.96
C LEU A 128 8.41 3.83 -6.44
N PRO A 129 8.96 3.77 -5.23
CA PRO A 129 9.84 4.80 -4.69
C PRO A 129 11.28 4.61 -5.16
N SER A 130 11.96 5.73 -5.44
CA SER A 130 13.41 5.84 -5.51
C SER A 130 13.85 6.83 -4.45
N CYS A 131 14.30 6.33 -3.30
CA CYS A 131 14.65 7.15 -2.14
C CYS A 131 16.15 7.32 -1.97
N VAL A 132 16.54 8.51 -1.52
CA VAL A 132 17.91 8.84 -1.12
C VAL A 132 17.89 9.54 0.23
N LYS A 133 18.74 9.09 1.15
CA LYS A 133 18.97 9.80 2.41
C LYS A 133 19.78 11.05 2.10
N LEU A 134 19.31 12.19 2.56
CA LEU A 134 20.06 13.44 2.47
C LEU A 134 21.13 13.44 3.54
N SER A 135 22.33 13.87 3.17
CA SER A 135 23.44 14.03 4.10
C SER A 135 23.29 15.31 4.92
N ASP A 136 23.95 15.39 6.06
CA ASP A 136 23.92 16.57 6.93
C ASP A 136 24.44 17.85 6.25
N GLY A 137 25.14 17.72 5.11
CA GLY A 137 25.57 18.86 4.30
C GLY A 137 24.51 19.38 3.31
N ASP A 138 23.45 18.60 3.05
CA ASP A 138 22.40 18.92 2.08
C ASP A 138 21.28 19.79 2.65
N PHE A 139 21.25 19.95 3.98
CA PHE A 139 20.30 20.77 4.71
C PHE A 139 20.96 21.38 5.96
N ASN A 140 20.37 22.44 6.50
CA ASN A 140 20.79 23.06 7.75
C ASN A 140 19.62 23.12 8.73
N VAL A 141 19.86 22.82 10.00
CA VAL A 141 18.82 22.85 11.03
C VAL A 141 19.13 23.97 12.01
N THR A 142 18.19 24.90 12.19
CA THR A 142 18.30 25.91 13.24
C THR A 142 17.22 25.68 14.28
N ILE A 143 17.62 25.60 15.54
CA ILE A 143 16.71 25.40 16.66
C ILE A 143 16.55 26.73 17.41
N LYS A 144 15.31 27.14 17.64
CA LYS A 144 14.96 28.36 18.39
C LYS A 144 14.07 28.00 19.56
N ASN A 145 14.32 28.62 20.70
CA ASN A 145 13.43 28.54 21.86
C ASN A 145 12.26 29.53 21.65
N ASN A 146 11.04 29.04 21.74
CA ASN A 146 9.84 29.84 21.67
C ASN A 146 9.46 30.38 23.04
N THR A 147 9.01 31.63 23.08
CA THR A 147 8.55 32.32 24.29
C THR A 147 7.35 31.63 24.99
N SER A 148 6.71 30.67 24.33
CA SER A 148 5.58 29.89 24.83
C SER A 148 5.95 28.54 25.46
N GLY A 149 7.24 28.27 25.73
CA GLY A 149 7.70 27.07 26.44
C GLY A 149 7.91 25.85 25.54
N GLY A 150 8.51 26.03 24.38
CA GLY A 150 8.80 24.95 23.43
C GLY A 150 9.94 25.33 22.48
N PHE A 151 10.29 24.43 21.58
CA PHE A 151 11.32 24.67 20.58
C PHE A 151 10.72 24.65 19.17
N THR A 152 11.39 25.32 18.25
CA THR A 152 11.11 25.22 16.84
C THR A 152 12.40 24.84 16.13
N ALA A 153 12.37 23.73 15.39
CA ALA A 153 13.43 23.34 14.49
C ALA A 153 13.03 23.75 13.07
N THR A 154 13.78 24.66 12.46
CA THR A 154 13.62 25.03 11.06
C THR A 154 14.70 24.36 10.23
N ILE A 155 14.28 23.57 9.25
CA ILE A 155 15.14 22.85 8.31
C ILE A 155 15.22 23.68 7.04
N TYR A 156 16.41 24.14 6.68
CA TYR A 156 16.67 24.89 5.45
C TYR A 156 17.35 24.01 4.43
N GLN A 157 16.92 24.12 3.18
CA GLN A 157 17.58 23.49 2.06
C GLN A 157 17.84 24.50 0.94
N ASN A 158 19.11 24.74 0.67
CA ASN A 158 19.52 25.55 -0.45
C ASN A 158 19.47 24.74 -1.75
N PHE A 159 19.00 25.36 -2.83
CA PHE A 159 18.93 24.75 -4.15
C PHE A 159 19.06 25.79 -5.26
N THR A 160 19.19 25.33 -6.50
CA THR A 160 19.26 26.19 -7.69
C THR A 160 17.95 26.07 -8.45
N CYS A 161 17.28 27.20 -8.68
CA CYS A 161 16.07 27.29 -9.50
C CYS A 161 16.38 26.92 -10.96
N PRO A 162 15.38 26.52 -11.76
CA PRO A 162 15.55 26.28 -13.21
C PRO A 162 16.13 27.47 -13.98
N SER A 163 15.95 28.69 -13.48
CA SER A 163 16.54 29.94 -14.01
C SER A 163 18.05 30.10 -13.74
N GLY A 164 18.64 29.25 -12.89
CA GLY A 164 20.02 29.35 -12.42
C GLY A 164 20.21 30.20 -11.15
N SER A 165 19.16 30.85 -10.63
CA SER A 165 19.24 31.59 -9.36
C SER A 165 19.29 30.65 -8.15
N SER A 166 20.01 31.03 -7.10
CA SER A 166 20.00 30.32 -5.82
C SER A 166 18.75 30.68 -5.01
N ALA A 167 18.17 29.68 -4.35
CA ALA A 167 16.99 29.80 -3.50
C ALA A 167 17.12 28.88 -2.28
N SER A 168 16.27 29.08 -1.27
CA SER A 168 16.16 28.18 -0.11
C SER A 168 14.70 27.81 0.07
N LEU A 169 14.45 26.55 0.42
CA LEU A 169 13.21 26.11 1.04
C LEU A 169 13.43 26.03 2.54
N ASP A 170 12.36 26.23 3.31
CA ASP A 170 12.37 26.05 4.74
C ASP A 170 11.11 25.34 5.22
N ASP A 171 11.30 24.41 6.15
CA ASP A 171 10.21 23.71 6.83
C ASP A 171 10.40 23.79 8.33
N THR A 172 9.28 23.88 9.02
CA THR A 172 9.26 24.08 10.46
C THR A 172 8.65 22.89 11.16
N LEU A 173 9.43 22.25 12.04
CA LEU A 173 8.98 21.24 12.97
C LEU A 173 8.77 21.88 14.34
N TYR A 174 7.57 21.73 14.89
CA TYR A 174 7.22 22.22 16.20
C TYR A 174 7.59 21.19 17.27
N ILE A 175 8.30 21.64 18.30
CA ILE A 175 8.74 20.80 19.41
C ILE A 175 8.06 21.34 20.68
N ASN A 176 7.15 20.57 21.25
CA ASN A 176 6.26 21.02 22.31
C ASN A 176 6.93 21.00 23.70
N ALA A 177 6.27 21.64 24.67
CA ALA A 177 6.67 21.72 26.08
C ALA A 177 6.86 20.36 26.78
N THR A 178 6.38 19.26 26.17
CA THR A 178 6.63 17.89 26.64
C THR A 178 8.12 17.58 26.74
N VAL A 179 8.96 18.22 25.93
CA VAL A 179 10.42 18.18 26.04
C VAL A 179 10.92 18.72 27.39
N GLU A 180 10.28 19.73 27.97
CA GLU A 180 10.65 20.26 29.28
C GLU A 180 10.37 19.25 30.40
N LYS A 181 9.27 18.49 30.28
CA LYS A 181 8.83 17.51 31.27
C LYS A 181 9.62 16.18 31.20
N TYR A 182 9.85 15.67 29.98
CA TYR A 182 10.44 14.34 29.77
C TYR A 182 11.90 14.38 29.31
N GLY A 183 12.41 15.56 28.95
CA GLY A 183 13.79 15.76 28.47
C GLY A 183 14.03 15.33 27.02
N LEU A 184 13.02 14.79 26.33
CA LEU A 184 13.11 14.36 24.94
C LEU A 184 11.76 14.47 24.22
N SER A 185 11.79 14.46 22.88
CA SER A 185 10.59 14.26 22.05
C SER A 185 10.92 13.61 20.72
N TYR A 186 9.90 13.05 20.07
CA TYR A 186 9.94 12.56 18.71
C TYR A 186 9.13 13.45 17.80
N VAL A 187 9.65 13.65 16.59
CA VAL A 187 8.99 14.42 15.53
C VAL A 187 9.04 13.66 14.22
N ALA A 188 7.99 13.74 13.41
CA ALA A 188 8.03 13.31 12.02
C ALA A 188 7.07 14.12 11.13
N GLY A 189 7.55 14.49 9.96
CA GLY A 189 7.00 15.53 9.10
C GLY A 189 7.27 15.28 7.62
N LEU A 190 6.55 15.99 6.76
CA LEU A 190 7.05 16.26 5.41
C LEU A 190 7.87 17.54 5.43
N ALA A 191 8.86 17.57 4.57
CA ALA A 191 9.54 18.77 4.16
C ALA A 191 9.22 19.05 2.69
N GLN A 192 9.20 20.33 2.34
CA GLN A 192 9.27 20.84 0.98
C GLN A 192 10.48 20.24 0.26
N SER A 193 10.31 20.01 -1.04
CA SER A 193 11.33 19.37 -1.86
C SER A 193 11.71 20.23 -3.07
N PRO A 194 13.01 20.46 -3.32
CA PRO A 194 13.48 21.08 -4.55
C PRO A 194 13.06 20.34 -5.83
N GLY A 195 12.77 19.04 -5.71
CA GLY A 195 12.29 18.21 -6.82
C GLY A 195 10.78 18.31 -7.07
N ASN A 196 10.03 19.01 -6.21
CA ASN A 196 8.59 19.20 -6.34
C ASN A 196 8.32 20.61 -6.86
N THR A 197 7.81 20.70 -8.10
CA THR A 197 7.55 21.97 -8.78
C THR A 197 6.59 22.88 -7.99
N LEU A 198 5.68 22.29 -7.20
CA LEU A 198 4.76 23.05 -6.35
C LEU A 198 5.49 23.77 -5.20
N ASP A 199 6.48 23.13 -4.60
CA ASP A 199 7.21 23.67 -3.45
C ASP A 199 8.16 24.79 -3.90
N ILE A 200 8.80 24.62 -5.06
CA ILE A 200 9.74 25.61 -5.60
C ILE A 200 9.05 26.76 -6.37
N GLY A 201 7.81 26.58 -6.80
CA GLY A 201 7.10 27.53 -7.67
C GLY A 201 7.08 28.95 -7.12
N PRO A 202 6.64 29.18 -5.87
CA PRO A 202 6.64 30.50 -5.24
C PRO A 202 8.05 31.12 -5.15
N THR A 203 9.04 30.34 -4.73
CA THR A 203 10.41 30.82 -4.47
C THR A 203 11.19 31.07 -5.75
N CYS A 204 10.94 30.30 -6.80
CA CYS A 204 11.59 30.42 -8.11
C CYS A 204 10.77 31.25 -9.13
N HIS A 205 9.63 31.82 -8.72
CA HIS A 205 8.72 32.58 -9.58
C HIS A 205 8.32 31.82 -10.87
N LEU A 206 8.07 30.51 -10.75
CA LEU A 206 7.68 29.68 -11.89
C LEU A 206 6.20 29.92 -12.23
N VAL A 207 5.90 30.05 -13.52
CA VAL A 207 4.52 30.02 -13.99
C VAL A 207 4.06 28.56 -13.97
N LEU A 208 3.23 28.23 -12.99
CA LEU A 208 2.69 26.90 -12.80
C LEU A 208 1.48 26.69 -13.71
N ASP A 209 1.62 25.83 -14.72
CA ASP A 209 0.48 25.29 -15.44
C ASP A 209 -0.15 24.17 -14.59
N ASN A 210 -1.32 24.46 -14.02
CA ASN A 210 -2.04 23.54 -13.15
C ASN A 210 -2.33 22.21 -13.86
N ASP A 211 -2.65 22.23 -15.15
CA ASP A 211 -2.97 21.00 -15.89
C ASP A 211 -1.72 20.14 -16.10
N ALA A 212 -0.57 20.76 -16.36
CA ALA A 212 0.69 20.04 -16.51
C ALA A 212 1.15 19.41 -15.17
N LEU A 213 0.96 20.12 -14.06
CA LEU A 213 1.27 19.64 -12.71
C LEU A 213 0.38 18.47 -12.26
N LEU A 214 -0.91 18.55 -12.58
CA LEU A 214 -1.88 17.50 -12.24
C LEU A 214 -1.64 16.20 -13.04
N ASN A 215 -0.98 16.30 -14.18
CA ASN A 215 -0.75 15.17 -15.09
C ASN A 215 0.69 14.62 -15.04
N THR A 216 1.54 15.07 -14.11
CA THR A 216 2.91 14.52 -14.01
C THR A 216 2.88 13.05 -13.61
N PRO A 217 3.61 12.15 -14.29
CA PRO A 217 3.59 10.71 -13.98
C PRO A 217 4.48 10.33 -12.79
N TRP A 218 5.06 11.33 -12.13
CA TRP A 218 5.97 11.18 -11.00
C TRP A 218 5.69 12.25 -9.95
N ARG A 219 6.13 11.99 -8.72
CA ARG A 219 6.05 12.92 -7.59
C ARG A 219 7.25 12.78 -6.68
N VAL A 220 7.80 13.91 -6.22
CA VAL A 220 8.87 13.92 -5.22
C VAL A 220 8.30 14.30 -3.86
N GLN A 221 8.68 13.56 -2.82
CA GLN A 221 8.32 13.83 -1.44
C GLN A 221 9.56 13.76 -0.56
N THR A 222 9.71 14.72 0.36
CA THR A 222 10.78 14.69 1.35
C THR A 222 10.17 14.42 2.72
N TYR A 223 10.67 13.40 3.38
CA TYR A 223 10.27 12.98 4.71
C TYR A 223 11.35 13.36 5.70
N VAL A 224 10.94 13.79 6.89
CA VAL A 224 11.85 14.05 8.00
C VAL A 224 11.30 13.41 9.26
N TRP A 225 12.18 12.77 10.04
CA TRP A 225 11.86 12.33 11.39
C TRP A 225 13.10 12.36 12.28
N GLY A 226 12.89 12.44 13.59
CA GLY A 226 14.00 12.46 14.51
C GLY A 226 13.61 12.46 15.98
N LYS A 227 14.64 12.35 16.82
CA LYS A 227 14.60 12.41 18.28
C LYS A 227 15.33 13.63 18.77
N PHE A 228 14.60 14.55 19.38
CA PHE A 228 15.12 15.77 19.98
C PHE A 228 15.42 15.58 21.46
N LEU A 229 16.56 16.09 21.93
CA LEU A 229 16.96 16.08 23.34
C LEU A 229 17.04 17.50 23.91
N ASN A 230 16.38 17.74 25.04
CA ASN A 230 16.43 19.04 25.72
C ASN A 230 17.83 19.34 26.28
N SER A 231 18.53 18.30 26.74
CA SER A 231 19.85 18.44 27.40
C SER A 231 20.91 19.00 26.47
N THR A 232 20.84 18.70 25.18
CA THR A 232 21.74 19.20 24.14
C THR A 232 21.13 20.35 23.33
N MET A 233 19.82 20.57 23.44
CA MET A 233 19.04 21.43 22.56
C MET A 233 19.25 21.09 21.09
N ASP A 234 19.35 19.80 20.77
CA ASP A 234 19.64 19.29 19.43
C ASP A 234 19.00 17.92 19.19
N PHE A 235 18.99 17.47 17.93
CA PHE A 235 18.61 16.13 17.56
C PHE A 235 19.72 15.13 17.89
N ASP A 236 19.41 14.15 18.74
CA ASP A 236 20.23 12.95 18.94
C ASP A 236 20.24 12.09 17.66
N TYR A 237 19.12 12.13 16.95
CA TYR A 237 18.96 11.52 15.64
C TYR A 237 18.03 12.36 14.78
N LEU A 238 18.43 12.60 13.53
CA LEU A 238 17.59 13.23 12.51
C LEU A 238 17.83 12.51 11.19
N SER A 239 16.75 12.15 10.51
CA SER A 239 16.79 11.50 9.22
C SER A 239 15.93 12.28 8.25
N VAL A 240 16.52 12.63 7.10
CA VAL A 240 15.82 13.32 6.01
C VAL A 240 15.96 12.49 4.76
N TRP A 241 14.84 12.06 4.19
CA TRP A 241 14.80 11.19 3.03
C TRP A 241 14.02 11.84 1.90
N ARG A 242 14.59 11.86 0.70
CA ARG A 242 13.91 12.31 -0.51
C ARG A 242 13.55 11.12 -1.37
N CYS A 243 12.28 10.96 -1.67
CA CYS A 243 11.75 9.87 -2.47
C CYS A 243 11.10 10.40 -3.74
N ASN A 244 11.50 9.85 -4.88
CA ASN A 244 10.84 10.06 -6.17
C ASN A 244 9.93 8.86 -6.48
N TYR A 245 8.64 9.10 -6.57
CA TYR A 245 7.62 8.10 -6.86
C TYR A 245 7.26 8.12 -8.33
N SER A 246 7.18 6.95 -8.95
CA SER A 246 6.70 6.79 -10.33
C SER A 246 5.87 5.53 -10.49
N TRP A 247 4.97 5.52 -11.46
CA TRP A 247 4.19 4.34 -11.79
C TRP A 247 5.01 3.32 -12.57
N ALA A 248 4.95 2.08 -12.11
CA ALA A 248 5.57 0.93 -12.76
C ALA A 248 4.54 -0.13 -13.08
N GLU A 249 4.79 -0.85 -14.17
CA GLU A 249 4.11 -2.08 -14.52
C GLU A 249 4.88 -3.26 -13.94
N VAL A 250 4.20 -4.12 -13.19
CA VAL A 250 4.76 -5.37 -12.67
C VAL A 250 3.85 -6.53 -13.07
N THR A 251 4.44 -7.56 -13.69
CA THR A 251 3.69 -8.78 -14.01
C THR A 251 3.38 -9.51 -12.72
N THR A 252 2.11 -9.86 -12.52
CA THR A 252 1.64 -10.47 -11.28
C THR A 252 0.77 -11.69 -11.59
N ASP A 253 1.02 -12.78 -10.87
CA ASP A 253 0.15 -13.95 -10.86
C ASP A 253 -0.95 -13.74 -9.81
N VAL A 254 -2.20 -13.74 -10.27
CA VAL A 254 -3.38 -13.41 -9.47
C VAL A 254 -4.34 -14.60 -9.45
N GLY A 255 -4.70 -15.04 -8.26
CA GLY A 255 -5.83 -15.95 -8.06
C GLY A 255 -7.14 -15.18 -8.19
N LEU A 256 -8.10 -15.73 -8.93
CA LEU A 256 -9.44 -15.20 -9.11
C LEU A 256 -10.46 -16.23 -8.61
N VAL A 257 -11.43 -15.76 -7.82
CA VAL A 257 -12.53 -16.57 -7.30
C VAL A 257 -13.87 -15.94 -7.65
N TRP A 258 -14.89 -16.78 -7.82
CA TRP A 258 -16.25 -16.33 -8.10
C TRP A 258 -17.05 -16.23 -6.80
N THR A 259 -17.30 -15.00 -6.35
CA THR A 259 -18.05 -14.73 -5.10
C THR A 259 -19.15 -13.72 -5.37
N ASN A 260 -20.35 -13.97 -4.87
CA ASN A 260 -21.50 -13.07 -5.02
C ASN A 260 -21.81 -12.67 -6.47
N LYS A 261 -21.68 -13.62 -7.42
CA LYS A 261 -21.90 -13.42 -8.86
C LYS A 261 -20.91 -12.46 -9.54
N VAL A 262 -19.76 -12.21 -8.93
CA VAL A 262 -18.71 -11.34 -9.47
C VAL A 262 -17.34 -12.02 -9.30
N ILE A 263 -16.44 -11.79 -10.24
CA ILE A 263 -15.04 -12.22 -10.14
C ILE A 263 -14.32 -11.28 -9.19
N GLN A 264 -13.64 -11.86 -8.21
CA GLN A 264 -12.84 -11.13 -7.22
C GLN A 264 -11.46 -11.73 -7.12
N ILE A 265 -10.50 -10.93 -6.69
CA ILE A 265 -9.16 -11.41 -6.35
C ILE A 265 -9.31 -12.33 -5.14
N ASP A 266 -8.66 -13.49 -5.20
CA ASP A 266 -8.57 -14.43 -4.09
C ASP A 266 -7.68 -13.81 -3.00
N HIS A 267 -8.30 -13.28 -1.94
CA HIS A 267 -7.55 -12.67 -0.84
C HIS A 267 -6.90 -13.70 0.07
N GLN A 268 -7.33 -14.97 0.02
CA GLN A 268 -6.75 -16.09 0.76
C GLN A 268 -5.48 -16.60 0.08
N ASN A 269 -5.33 -16.38 -1.22
CA ASN A 269 -4.12 -16.66 -2.00
C ASN A 269 -3.56 -15.36 -2.60
N PRO A 270 -2.74 -14.61 -1.84
CA PRO A 270 -2.20 -13.31 -2.25
C PRO A 270 -1.56 -13.31 -3.64
N PRO A 271 -1.75 -12.25 -4.44
CA PRO A 271 -1.06 -12.07 -5.70
C PRO A 271 0.46 -12.13 -5.54
N THR A 272 1.14 -12.81 -6.47
CA THR A 272 2.60 -12.96 -6.46
C THR A 272 3.22 -12.13 -7.58
N GLN A 273 4.09 -11.18 -7.21
CA GLN A 273 4.74 -10.24 -8.13
C GLN A 273 6.01 -10.84 -8.74
N ASP A 274 6.19 -10.70 -10.05
CA ASP A 274 7.45 -10.99 -10.74
C ASP A 274 8.29 -9.71 -10.84
N ASN A 275 9.09 -9.46 -9.80
CA ASN A 275 9.93 -8.26 -9.70
C ASN A 275 10.95 -8.11 -10.84
N SER A 276 11.27 -9.20 -11.57
CA SER A 276 12.16 -9.15 -12.73
C SER A 276 11.53 -8.46 -13.95
N THR A 277 10.21 -8.31 -13.96
CA THR A 277 9.42 -7.70 -15.04
C THR A 277 9.11 -6.22 -14.80
N ILE A 278 9.57 -5.66 -13.68
CA ILE A 278 9.33 -4.27 -13.33
C ILE A 278 9.88 -3.35 -14.41
N LYS A 279 9.02 -2.50 -14.95
CA LYS A 279 9.37 -1.46 -15.91
C LYS A 279 8.50 -0.22 -15.70
N PRO A 280 8.94 0.97 -16.14
CA PRO A 280 8.10 2.15 -16.11
C PRO A 280 6.78 1.90 -16.86
N TRP A 281 5.67 2.39 -16.30
CA TRP A 281 4.36 2.20 -16.92
C TRP A 281 4.29 2.97 -18.26
N SER A 282 3.85 2.30 -19.33
CA SER A 282 3.78 2.88 -20.68
C SER A 282 2.42 2.67 -21.34
N PRO A 283 1.73 3.73 -21.78
CA PRO A 283 2.12 5.15 -21.68
C PRO A 283 2.06 5.65 -20.23
N PRO A 284 2.90 6.62 -19.82
CA PRO A 284 2.81 7.19 -18.49
C PRO A 284 1.41 7.81 -18.27
N PHE A 285 0.87 7.66 -17.07
CA PHE A 285 -0.35 8.35 -16.65
C PHE A 285 -0.08 9.19 -15.41
N GLY A 286 -0.85 10.28 -15.25
CA GLY A 286 -0.66 11.25 -14.19
C GLY A 286 -0.79 10.64 -12.80
N PHE A 287 -0.01 11.16 -11.86
CA PHE A 287 -0.12 10.86 -10.45
C PHE A 287 -1.49 11.36 -9.95
N PRO A 288 -2.42 10.50 -9.49
CA PRO A 288 -3.77 10.91 -9.13
C PRO A 288 -3.78 12.11 -8.17
N GLU A 289 -4.64 13.09 -8.44
CA GLU A 289 -4.82 14.23 -7.55
C GLU A 289 -5.37 13.74 -6.20
N LEU A 290 -4.78 14.23 -5.12
CA LEU A 290 -5.22 13.92 -3.75
C LEU A 290 -5.98 15.09 -3.10
N GLY A 291 -6.48 15.98 -3.98
CA GLY A 291 -7.55 16.96 -3.85
C GLY A 291 -7.25 18.33 -3.26
N GLY A 292 -8.16 19.23 -3.64
CA GLY A 292 -8.38 20.60 -3.17
C GLY A 292 -9.09 21.40 -4.27
N SER A 293 -10.41 21.64 -4.15
CA SER A 293 -11.22 22.32 -5.19
C SER A 293 -10.86 23.78 -5.48
N GLN A 294 -9.92 24.37 -4.75
CA GLN A 294 -9.30 25.65 -5.05
C GLN A 294 -7.87 25.66 -4.48
N GLY A 295 -6.91 25.21 -5.28
CA GLY A 295 -5.48 25.43 -5.02
C GLY A 295 -4.80 24.34 -4.19
N ILE A 296 -4.09 23.43 -4.87
CA ILE A 296 -2.71 23.02 -4.56
C ILE A 296 -2.42 22.89 -3.04
N LEU A 297 -2.90 21.82 -2.39
CA LEU A 297 -2.61 21.52 -0.98
C LEU A 297 -1.74 20.24 -0.82
N PRO A 298 -0.97 20.14 0.30
CA PRO A 298 0.04 19.10 0.52
C PRO A 298 -0.54 17.70 0.69
N VAL A 299 0.33 16.68 0.56
CA VAL A 299 0.06 15.24 0.74
C VAL A 299 -0.48 14.89 2.14
N ASN A 300 -0.68 15.85 3.04
CA ASN A 300 -1.20 15.62 4.38
C ASN A 300 -2.72 15.40 4.41
N GLU A 301 -3.50 15.99 3.49
CA GLU A 301 -4.97 15.80 3.42
C GLU A 301 -5.41 14.41 2.99
N VAL A 302 -4.41 13.60 2.73
CA VAL A 302 -4.49 12.32 2.13
C VAL A 302 -4.86 11.37 3.27
N PHE A 303 -3.98 11.24 4.23
CA PHE A 303 -4.12 10.31 5.33
C PHE A 303 -5.28 10.70 6.26
N PRO A 304 -5.96 9.72 6.88
CA PRO A 304 -6.97 10.00 7.87
C PRO A 304 -6.33 10.82 8.99
N ASP A 305 -7.01 11.89 9.37
CA ASP A 305 -6.59 12.69 10.50
C ASP A 305 -6.71 11.83 11.76
N THR A 306 -5.56 11.48 12.31
CA THR A 306 -5.42 10.53 13.42
C THR A 306 -4.44 11.11 14.40
N GLU A 307 -4.87 11.21 15.65
CA GLU A 307 -4.04 11.70 16.73
C GLU A 307 -3.42 10.51 17.46
N VAL A 308 -2.09 10.54 17.61
CA VAL A 308 -1.35 9.59 18.44
C VAL A 308 -1.23 10.20 19.83
N GLU A 309 -1.95 9.64 20.80
CA GLU A 309 -1.94 10.10 22.19
C GLU A 309 -0.68 9.60 22.94
N ASP A 310 0.50 10.08 22.53
CA ASP A 310 1.76 9.79 23.21
C ASP A 310 2.42 11.10 23.71
N PRO A 311 2.76 11.20 25.00
CA PRO A 311 3.34 12.42 25.57
C PRO A 311 4.75 12.75 25.06
N LEU A 312 5.44 11.83 24.39
CA LEU A 312 6.75 12.05 23.77
C LEU A 312 6.63 12.59 22.34
N VAL A 313 5.44 12.58 21.74
CA VAL A 313 5.17 13.16 20.42
C VAL A 313 5.05 14.67 20.52
N SER A 314 5.88 15.39 19.78
CA SER A 314 5.73 16.85 19.66
C SER A 314 5.06 17.28 18.36
N HIS A 315 5.43 16.64 17.25
CA HIS A 315 4.85 16.93 15.95
C HIS A 315 4.85 15.64 15.13
N LEU A 316 3.66 15.22 14.72
CA LEU A 316 3.47 14.04 13.88
C LEU A 316 2.50 14.42 12.77
N SER A 317 3.01 14.50 11.55
CA SER A 317 2.17 14.73 10.39
C SER A 317 1.34 13.48 10.04
N THR A 318 0.20 13.66 9.37
CA THR A 318 -0.85 12.63 9.21
C THR A 318 -0.39 11.34 8.51
N GLN A 319 0.56 11.39 7.58
CA GLN A 319 1.17 10.17 7.01
C GLN A 319 1.94 9.33 8.02
N PHE A 320 2.53 9.95 9.05
CA PHE A 320 3.27 9.24 10.08
C PHE A 320 2.35 8.74 11.19
N SER A 321 1.26 9.46 11.51
CA SER A 321 0.33 9.00 12.54
C SER A 321 -0.30 7.65 12.21
N VAL A 322 -0.53 7.35 10.93
CA VAL A 322 -1.11 6.06 10.50
C VAL A 322 -0.13 4.89 10.50
N ILE A 323 1.18 5.13 10.56
CA ILE A 323 2.19 4.06 10.67
C ILE A 323 2.61 3.82 12.12
N VAL A 324 2.26 4.72 13.05
CA VAL A 324 2.63 4.61 14.46
C VAL A 324 1.54 3.86 15.24
N GLU A 325 1.93 3.17 16.31
CA GLU A 325 0.98 2.55 17.25
C GLU A 325 -0.05 3.59 17.77
N PRO A 326 -1.34 3.22 17.91
CA PRO A 326 -1.91 1.87 17.74
C PRO A 326 -2.32 1.54 16.28
N PHE A 327 -2.10 2.45 15.33
CA PHE A 327 -2.62 2.31 13.96
C PHE A 327 -1.69 1.51 13.04
N GLY A 328 -0.37 1.66 13.23
CA GLY A 328 0.67 0.93 12.50
C GLY A 328 1.63 0.17 13.42
N PRO A 329 2.73 -0.38 12.86
CA PRO A 329 3.66 -1.23 13.61
C PRO A 329 4.81 -0.45 14.23
N ILE A 330 5.00 0.81 13.80
CA ILE A 330 6.14 1.63 14.20
C ILE A 330 5.87 2.15 15.60
N GLN A 331 6.82 1.93 16.50
CA GLN A 331 6.80 2.54 17.81
C GLN A 331 7.35 3.95 17.73
N ILE A 332 6.92 4.85 18.62
CA ILE A 332 7.35 6.24 18.53
C ILE A 332 8.88 6.39 18.67
N GLU A 333 9.49 5.52 19.45
CA GLU A 333 10.93 5.46 19.66
C GLU A 333 11.72 5.07 18.41
N ASP A 334 11.09 4.44 17.43
CA ASP A 334 11.75 4.01 16.19
C ASP A 334 12.19 5.21 15.34
N PHE A 335 11.48 6.34 15.42
CA PHE A 335 11.94 7.60 14.81
C PHE A 335 13.26 8.13 15.37
N GLY A 336 13.73 7.60 16.50
CA GLY A 336 15.03 7.92 17.09
C GLY A 336 16.13 6.90 16.82
N LYS A 337 15.87 5.85 16.02
CA LYS A 337 16.80 4.71 15.85
C LYS A 337 17.30 4.65 14.39
N PRO A 338 18.63 4.81 14.14
CA PRO A 338 19.19 4.73 12.79
C PRO A 338 18.90 3.43 12.03
N GLY A 339 18.73 2.32 12.76
CA GLY A 339 18.45 1.00 12.16
C GLY A 339 16.98 0.76 11.79
N GLN A 340 16.12 1.78 11.90
CA GLN A 340 14.67 1.68 11.63
C GLN A 340 14.23 2.47 10.40
N ASP A 341 15.14 3.19 9.74
CA ASP A 341 14.81 4.04 8.58
C ASP A 341 14.10 3.26 7.45
N ASP A 342 14.61 2.07 7.13
CA ASP A 342 14.06 1.24 6.04
C ASP A 342 12.63 0.76 6.35
N GLU A 343 12.36 0.39 7.60
CA GLU A 343 11.04 -0.07 8.04
C GLU A 343 10.00 1.08 8.03
N ILE A 344 10.42 2.27 8.48
CA ILE A 344 9.61 3.49 8.42
C ILE A 344 9.28 3.82 6.96
N LEU A 345 10.28 3.80 6.07
CA LEU A 345 10.10 4.07 4.65
C LEU A 345 9.17 3.04 3.99
N ASP A 346 9.35 1.75 4.26
CA ASP A 346 8.53 0.68 3.70
C ASP A 346 7.05 0.85 4.06
N GLU A 347 6.74 1.22 5.31
CA GLU A 347 5.35 1.50 5.71
C GLU A 347 4.79 2.78 5.06
N LEU A 348 5.58 3.86 4.95
CA LEU A 348 5.17 5.06 4.24
C LEU A 348 4.88 4.77 2.75
N HIS A 349 5.74 3.99 2.10
CA HIS A 349 5.62 3.59 0.70
C HIS A 349 4.41 2.70 0.48
N SER A 350 4.23 1.71 1.34
CA SER A 350 3.10 0.79 1.29
C SER A 350 1.76 1.53 1.46
N ASN A 351 1.69 2.46 2.41
CA ASN A 351 0.49 3.26 2.64
C ASN A 351 0.20 4.23 1.48
N LEU A 352 1.23 4.89 0.95
CA LEU A 352 1.09 5.76 -0.20
C LEU A 352 0.65 4.95 -1.43
N GLY A 353 1.31 3.84 -1.73
CA GLY A 353 0.99 2.95 -2.85
C GLY A 353 -0.43 2.40 -2.77
N PHE A 354 -0.84 1.87 -1.61
CA PHE A 354 -2.21 1.41 -1.36
C PHE A 354 -3.24 2.47 -1.70
N ARG A 355 -3.03 3.69 -1.21
CA ARG A 355 -3.94 4.80 -1.49
C ARG A 355 -3.97 5.16 -2.97
N MET A 356 -2.80 5.44 -3.53
CA MET A 356 -2.69 5.91 -4.91
C MET A 356 -3.33 4.88 -5.83
N GLY A 357 -3.14 3.61 -5.51
CA GLY A 357 -3.75 2.52 -6.23
C GLY A 357 -5.28 2.50 -6.16
N PHE A 358 -5.85 2.71 -4.97
CA PHE A 358 -7.30 2.82 -4.82
C PHE A 358 -7.87 4.02 -5.60
N ARG A 359 -7.20 5.18 -5.56
CA ARG A 359 -7.61 6.35 -6.36
C ARG A 359 -7.52 6.06 -7.84
N LEU A 360 -6.42 5.48 -8.32
CA LEU A 360 -6.26 5.09 -9.72
C LEU A 360 -7.42 4.21 -10.19
N ASN A 361 -7.79 3.21 -9.38
CA ASN A 361 -8.92 2.33 -9.66
C ASN A 361 -10.26 3.09 -9.72
N ARG A 362 -10.56 4.02 -8.79
CA ARG A 362 -11.82 4.78 -8.86
C ARG A 362 -11.87 5.77 -10.04
N PHE A 363 -10.76 6.38 -10.44
CA PHE A 363 -10.74 7.55 -11.36
C PHE A 363 -10.49 7.21 -12.83
N ALA A 364 -9.95 6.03 -13.15
CA ALA A 364 -9.56 5.68 -14.51
C ALA A 364 -10.72 5.53 -15.53
N ALA A 365 -11.98 5.61 -15.08
CA ALA A 365 -13.13 5.78 -15.96
C ALA A 365 -13.07 7.06 -16.82
N HIS A 366 -12.36 8.11 -16.36
CA HIS A 366 -12.22 9.36 -17.13
C HIS A 366 -11.20 9.24 -18.27
N TYR A 367 -10.06 8.59 -18.01
CA TYR A 367 -8.97 8.41 -18.98
C TYR A 367 -9.31 7.41 -20.10
N GLY A 368 -10.05 6.34 -19.79
CA GLY A 368 -10.52 5.38 -20.80
C GLY A 368 -11.44 6.01 -21.87
N ARG A 369 -12.23 7.02 -21.48
CA ARG A 369 -13.14 7.73 -22.38
C ARG A 369 -12.38 8.67 -23.33
N GLN A 370 -11.38 9.39 -22.82
CA GLN A 370 -10.55 10.31 -23.63
C GLN A 370 -9.78 9.58 -24.72
N ARG A 371 -9.22 8.39 -24.42
CA ARG A 371 -8.52 7.59 -25.42
C ARG A 371 -9.44 6.88 -26.41
N LYS A 372 -10.62 6.41 -25.97
CA LYS A 372 -11.62 5.84 -26.88
C LYS A 372 -12.07 6.90 -27.89
N LEU A 373 -12.26 8.14 -27.44
CA LEU A 373 -12.53 9.28 -28.32
C LEU A 373 -11.30 9.60 -29.21
N ALA A 374 -10.08 9.67 -28.69
CA ALA A 374 -8.89 9.93 -29.52
C ALA A 374 -8.67 8.86 -30.61
N ALA A 375 -8.92 7.59 -30.29
CA ALA A 375 -8.84 6.47 -31.24
C ALA A 375 -10.02 6.44 -32.22
N GLU A 376 -11.24 6.78 -31.80
CA GLU A 376 -12.42 6.89 -32.68
C GLU A 376 -12.36 8.13 -33.59
N TYR A 377 -11.65 9.19 -33.20
CA TYR A 377 -11.53 10.44 -33.96
C TYR A 377 -10.16 10.62 -34.65
N GLY A 378 -9.25 9.64 -34.59
CA GLY A 378 -7.96 9.69 -35.28
C GLY A 378 -7.05 10.84 -34.82
N ILE A 379 -7.21 11.31 -33.59
CA ILE A 379 -6.39 12.40 -33.04
C ILE A 379 -5.11 11.75 -32.51
N GLU A 380 -4.05 11.78 -33.33
CA GLU A 380 -2.69 11.58 -32.83
C GLU A 380 -2.46 12.62 -31.73
N GLY A 381 -2.18 12.15 -30.50
CA GLY A 381 -1.84 13.05 -29.39
C GLY A 381 -0.68 13.96 -29.77
N PRO A 382 -0.56 15.15 -29.16
CA PRO A 382 0.47 16.11 -29.53
C PRO A 382 1.83 15.42 -29.49
N GLY A 383 2.51 15.41 -30.63
CA GLY A 383 3.89 14.96 -30.74
C GLY A 383 4.73 15.69 -29.69
N THR A 384 5.57 14.91 -29.03
CA THR A 384 6.61 15.33 -28.08
C THR A 384 7.36 16.57 -28.52
#